data_AF-A0A0J8EGY8-F1
#
_entry.id   AF-A0A0J8EGY8-F1
#
_cell.length_a   1.000
_cell.length_b   1.000
_cell.length_c   1.000
_cell.angle_alpha   90.00
_cell.angle_beta   90.00
_cell.angle_gamma   90.00
#
_symmetry.space_group_name_H-M   'P 1'
#
loop_
_entity.id
_entity.type
_entity.pdbx_description
1 polymer ?
#
loop_
_entity_poly.entity_id
_entity_poly.type
_entity_poly.pdbx_seq_one_letter_code
_entity_poly.pdbx_strand_id
1 'polypeptide(L)'
;MIVVANIGQHFLVRPNIQIIMDGAWGSSAHVGWIAWVAQLQSQRAYARRAASSLQMEALACLDALEWVQNKGNQHISLLIDSELLVRLLSRKASNDVSVKWIIEDITTIVRNIFLLYSESFTPPRPSCS
;
A
#
# COMPACT_ATOMS: atom_id res chain seq x y z
N MET A 1 0.89 -14.12 10.75
CA MET A 1 0.32 -13.03 11.56
C MET A 1 0.09 -11.88 10.61
N ILE A 2 -1.16 -11.49 10.36
CA ILE A 2 -1.46 -10.37 9.45
C ILE A 2 -1.26 -9.08 10.24
N VAL A 3 -0.40 -8.18 9.76
CA VAL A 3 -0.17 -6.87 10.38
C VAL A 3 -0.99 -5.84 9.62
N VAL A 4 -2.04 -5.33 10.27
CA VAL A 4 -2.81 -4.21 9.71
C VAL A 4 -2.01 -2.93 9.95
N ALA A 5 -1.26 -2.50 8.95
CA ALA A 5 -0.57 -1.22 9.01
C ALA A 5 -1.55 -0.10 8.68
N ASN A 6 -1.94 0.69 9.70
CA ASN A 6 -2.61 1.96 9.47
C ASN A 6 -1.56 3.00 9.07
N ILE A 7 -1.40 3.22 7.77
CA ILE A 7 -0.38 4.14 7.21
C ILE A 7 -0.87 5.61 7.27
N GLY A 8 -2.03 5.90 7.87
CA GLY A 8 -2.52 7.27 8.08
C GLY A 8 -3.84 7.36 8.86
N GLN A 9 -3.75 7.81 10.11
CA GLN A 9 -4.81 8.20 11.07
C GLN A 9 -5.97 7.23 11.35
N HIS A 10 -6.56 7.36 12.55
CA HIS A 10 -7.73 6.61 13.00
C HIS A 10 -8.84 6.64 11.93
N PHE A 11 -9.25 5.47 11.45
CA PHE A 11 -10.42 5.33 10.60
C PHE A 11 -11.66 5.79 11.37
N LEU A 12 -12.11 7.02 11.15
CA LEU A 12 -13.43 7.48 11.58
C LEU A 12 -14.56 6.85 10.74
N VAL A 13 -14.20 6.25 9.60
CA VAL A 13 -15.10 5.63 8.62
C VAL A 13 -14.53 4.29 8.18
N ARG A 14 -15.37 3.26 7.99
CA ARG A 14 -14.93 1.95 7.46
C ARG A 14 -14.27 2.14 6.08
N PRO A 15 -13.13 1.47 5.80
CA PRO A 15 -12.53 1.50 4.47
C PRO A 15 -13.53 0.94 3.45
N ASN A 16 -13.65 1.61 2.31
CA ASN A 16 -14.53 1.15 1.23
C ASN A 16 -13.96 -0.07 0.52
N ILE A 17 -12.64 -0.24 0.57
CA ILE A 17 -11.91 -1.32 -0.09
C ILE A 17 -10.83 -1.83 0.83
N GLN A 18 -10.84 -3.14 1.06
CA GLN A 18 -9.73 -3.85 1.67
C GLN A 18 -8.89 -4.48 0.57
N ILE A 19 -7.57 -4.30 0.66
CA ILE A 19 -6.62 -4.86 -0.28
C ILE A 19 -5.66 -5.75 0.50
N ILE A 20 -5.60 -7.02 0.09
CA ILE A 20 -4.63 -8.00 0.56
C ILE A 20 -3.57 -8.14 -0.52
N MET A 21 -2.30 -8.16 -0.13
CA MET A 21 -1.17 -8.32 -1.02
C MET A 21 -0.24 -9.40 -0.49
N ASP A 22 0.53 -10.01 -1.39
CA ASP A 22 1.60 -10.94 -1.06
C ASP A 22 2.68 -10.91 -2.16
N GLY A 23 3.93 -11.10 -1.75
CA GLY A 23 5.09 -11.19 -2.61
C GLY A 23 5.90 -12.45 -2.34
N ALA A 24 5.87 -13.41 -3.26
CA ALA A 24 6.66 -14.64 -3.18
C ALA A 24 7.92 -14.55 -4.03
N TRP A 25 9.06 -15.02 -3.52
CA TRP A 25 10.35 -14.96 -4.24
C TRP A 25 11.05 -16.30 -4.31
N GLY A 26 11.56 -16.66 -5.49
CA GLY A 26 12.40 -17.83 -5.72
C GLY A 26 13.85 -17.43 -5.98
N SER A 27 14.76 -17.86 -5.10
CA SER A 27 16.18 -17.50 -5.17
C SER A 27 16.91 -18.03 -6.41
N SER A 28 16.45 -19.14 -6.99
CA SER A 28 17.12 -19.82 -8.11
C SER A 28 17.06 -19.07 -9.44
N ALA A 29 16.10 -18.16 -9.61
CA ALA A 29 15.86 -17.48 -10.89
C ALA A 29 15.91 -15.94 -10.83
N HIS A 30 16.14 -15.35 -9.64
CA HIS A 30 15.92 -13.91 -9.39
C HIS A 30 14.55 -13.41 -9.87
N VAL A 31 13.56 -14.31 -9.85
CA VAL A 31 12.18 -14.08 -10.26
C VAL A 31 11.29 -14.48 -9.10
N GLY A 32 10.23 -13.73 -8.93
CA GLY A 32 9.17 -14.03 -7.98
C GLY A 32 7.84 -13.59 -8.55
N TRP A 33 6.82 -13.70 -7.71
CA TRP A 33 5.45 -13.38 -8.03
C TRP A 33 4.94 -12.35 -7.06
N ILE A 34 4.24 -11.36 -7.58
CA ILE A 34 3.46 -10.45 -6.75
C ILE A 34 1.98 -10.71 -7.03
N ALA A 35 1.18 -10.59 -5.99
CA ALA A 35 -0.26 -10.66 -6.10
C ALA A 35 -0.93 -9.66 -5.15
N TRP A 36 -2.11 -9.18 -5.55
CA TRP A 36 -3.02 -8.48 -4.66
C TRP A 36 -4.46 -8.71 -5.07
N VAL A 37 -5.35 -8.58 -4.09
CA VAL A 37 -6.80 -8.68 -4.24
C VAL A 37 -7.43 -7.49 -3.54
N ALA A 38 -8.13 -6.65 -4.31
CA ALA A 38 -9.02 -5.62 -3.81
C ALA A 38 -10.43 -6.21 -3.68
N GLN A 39 -10.86 -6.44 -2.45
CA GLN A 39 -12.07 -7.19 -2.14
C GLN A 39 -13.27 -6.70 -2.97
N LEU A 40 -13.86 -7.62 -3.76
CA LEU A 40 -15.03 -7.42 -4.61
C LEU A 40 -14.86 -6.43 -5.79
N GLN A 41 -13.65 -5.95 -6.07
CA GLN A 41 -13.42 -4.99 -7.16
C GLN A 41 -12.41 -5.46 -8.20
N SER A 42 -11.26 -5.98 -7.78
CA SER A 42 -10.18 -6.33 -8.71
C SER A 42 -9.15 -7.23 -8.06
N GLN A 43 -8.35 -7.88 -8.89
CA GLN A 43 -7.22 -8.68 -8.47
C GLN A 43 -6.15 -8.67 -9.55
N ARG A 44 -4.91 -8.90 -9.15
CA ARG A 44 -3.80 -9.01 -10.09
C ARG A 44 -2.75 -9.95 -9.52
N ALA A 45 -2.17 -10.77 -10.39
CA ALA A 45 -1.04 -11.64 -10.04
C ALA A 45 -0.14 -11.80 -11.27
N TYR A 46 1.16 -11.59 -11.11
CA TYR A 46 2.12 -11.76 -12.21
C TYR A 46 3.57 -11.85 -11.69
N ALA A 47 4.45 -12.33 -12.56
CA ALA A 47 5.87 -12.48 -12.23
C ALA A 47 6.63 -11.16 -12.41
N ARG A 48 7.57 -10.89 -11.51
CA ARG A 48 8.58 -9.82 -11.64
C ARG A 48 9.97 -10.35 -11.33
N ARG A 49 10.99 -9.60 -11.74
CA ARG A 49 12.36 -9.81 -11.22
C ARG A 49 12.50 -9.13 -9.87
N ALA A 50 13.16 -9.80 -8.94
CA ALA A 50 13.52 -9.24 -7.64
C ALA A 50 14.77 -9.93 -7.09
N ALA A 51 15.48 -9.20 -6.24
CA ALA A 51 16.63 -9.65 -5.49
C ALA A 51 16.27 -10.29 -4.15
N SER A 52 15.05 -10.08 -3.63
CA SER A 52 14.63 -10.58 -2.33
C SER A 52 13.11 -10.75 -2.21
N SER A 53 12.67 -11.52 -1.20
CA SER A 53 11.26 -11.59 -0.81
C SER A 53 10.72 -10.24 -0.36
N LEU A 54 11.48 -9.48 0.42
CA LEU A 54 11.09 -8.14 0.86
C LEU A 54 10.83 -7.20 -0.33
N GLN A 55 11.65 -7.29 -1.38
CA GLN A 55 11.41 -6.52 -2.58
C GLN A 55 10.10 -6.94 -3.27
N MET A 56 9.77 -8.23 -3.29
CA MET A 56 8.48 -8.69 -3.84
C MET A 56 7.28 -8.17 -3.04
N GLU A 57 7.35 -8.21 -1.73
CA GLU A 57 6.32 -7.64 -0.85
C GLU A 57 6.12 -6.14 -1.11
N ALA A 58 7.24 -5.40 -1.20
CA ALA A 58 7.19 -3.98 -1.50
C ALA A 58 6.62 -3.69 -2.89
N LEU A 59 6.97 -4.51 -3.90
CA LEU A 59 6.43 -4.39 -5.26
C LEU A 59 4.93 -4.71 -5.31
N ALA A 60 4.45 -5.71 -4.56
CA ALA A 60 3.04 -6.02 -4.44
C ALA A 60 2.26 -4.85 -3.84
N CYS A 61 2.83 -4.21 -2.80
CA CYS A 61 2.29 -3.01 -2.18
C CYS A 61 2.21 -1.82 -3.14
N LEU A 62 3.30 -1.55 -3.86
CA LEU A 62 3.36 -0.46 -4.83
C LEU A 62 2.34 -0.65 -5.95
N ASP A 63 2.26 -1.85 -6.54
CA ASP A 63 1.32 -2.14 -7.64
C ASP A 63 -0.14 -2.00 -7.19
N ALA A 64 -0.46 -2.45 -5.98
CA ALA A 64 -1.78 -2.25 -5.38
C ALA A 64 -2.11 -0.77 -5.19
N LEU A 65 -1.17 0.03 -4.70
CA LEU A 65 -1.33 1.46 -4.47
C LEU A 65 -1.47 2.27 -5.77
N GLU A 66 -0.71 1.92 -6.80
CA GLU A 66 -0.85 2.51 -8.14
C GLU A 66 -2.25 2.22 -8.71
N TRP A 67 -2.77 1.01 -8.51
CA TRP A 67 -4.15 0.69 -8.90
C TRP A 67 -5.17 1.56 -8.15
N VAL A 68 -5.00 1.74 -6.84
CA VAL A 68 -5.88 2.60 -6.03
C VAL A 68 -5.86 4.04 -6.52
N GLN A 69 -4.67 4.59 -6.75
CA GLN A 69 -4.48 5.95 -7.22
C GLN A 69 -5.17 6.16 -8.57
N ASN A 70 -5.00 5.23 -9.51
CA ASN A 70 -5.65 5.27 -10.83
C ASN A 70 -7.18 5.13 -10.77
N LYS A 71 -7.72 4.50 -9.72
CA LYS A 71 -9.17 4.43 -9.48
C LYS A 71 -9.76 5.67 -8.82
N GLY A 72 -8.92 6.56 -8.27
CA GLY A 72 -9.37 7.71 -7.49
C GLY A 72 -9.97 7.33 -6.13
N ASN A 73 -9.68 6.12 -5.64
CA ASN A 73 -10.25 5.63 -4.39
C ASN A 73 -9.46 6.18 -3.19
N GLN A 74 -10.15 6.88 -2.28
CA GLN A 74 -9.49 7.57 -1.16
C GLN A 74 -9.50 6.77 0.16
N HIS A 75 -10.37 5.78 0.30
CA HIS A 75 -10.60 5.05 1.56
C HIS A 75 -10.24 3.57 1.41
N ILE A 76 -8.96 3.26 1.61
CA ILE A 76 -8.45 1.89 1.50
C ILE A 76 -7.89 1.39 2.83
N SER A 77 -7.90 0.07 3.01
CA SER A 77 -7.13 -0.61 4.04
C SER A 77 -6.21 -1.62 3.37
N LEU A 78 -4.90 -1.48 3.61
CA LEU A 78 -3.88 -2.42 3.13
C LEU A 78 -3.59 -3.44 4.24
N LEU A 79 -3.65 -4.72 3.88
CA LEU A 79 -3.26 -5.82 4.74
C LEU A 79 -1.88 -6.32 4.29
N ILE A 80 -0.90 -6.18 5.18
CA ILE A 80 0.51 -6.54 4.94
C ILE A 80 0.90 -7.58 6.00
N ASP A 81 1.31 -8.77 5.59
CA ASP A 81 1.79 -9.81 6.51
C ASP A 81 3.32 -9.76 6.73
N SER A 82 4.04 -9.03 5.88
CA SER A 82 5.46 -8.71 6.07
C SER A 82 5.70 -7.64 7.15
N GLU A 83 6.02 -8.08 8.37
CA GLU A 83 6.40 -7.19 9.47
C GLU A 83 7.57 -6.26 9.11
N LEU A 84 8.53 -6.76 8.33
CA LEU A 84 9.69 -5.98 7.90
C LEU A 84 9.26 -4.83 6.98
N LEU A 85 8.36 -5.08 6.02
CA LEU A 85 7.82 -4.05 5.16
C LEU A 85 7.07 -2.99 5.98
N VAL A 86 6.23 -3.40 6.93
CA VAL A 86 5.51 -2.48 7.83
C VAL A 86 6.48 -1.58 8.61
N ARG A 87 7.58 -2.13 9.12
CA ARG A 87 8.62 -1.36 9.82
C ARG A 87 9.31 -0.35 8.89
N LEU A 88 9.64 -0.74 7.66
CA LEU A 88 10.27 0.16 6.68
C LEU A 88 9.34 1.30 6.27
N LEU A 89 8.06 1.01 6.02
CA LEU A 89 7.04 2.01 5.70
C LEU A 89 6.81 2.99 6.85
N SER A 90 6.79 2.49 8.08
CA SER A 90 6.63 3.31 9.29
C SER A 90 7.81 4.26 9.49
N ARG A 91 9.04 3.80 9.21
CA ARG A 91 10.27 4.61 9.28
C ARG A 91 10.49 5.47 8.04
N LYS A 92 9.79 5.19 6.94
CA LYS A 92 9.95 5.83 5.62
C LYS A 92 11.38 5.75 5.10
N ALA A 93 12.07 4.65 5.39
CA ALA A 93 13.48 4.48 5.03
C ALA A 93 13.88 3.00 4.95
N SER A 94 14.75 2.68 3.99
CA SER A 94 15.48 1.42 3.89
C SER A 94 16.94 1.70 3.52
N ASN A 95 17.86 0.91 4.06
CA ASN A 95 19.28 0.93 3.68
C ASN A 95 19.56 0.05 2.45
N ASP A 96 18.63 -0.84 2.10
CA ASP A 96 18.71 -1.67 0.89
C ASP A 96 18.23 -0.86 -0.31
N VAL A 97 19.14 -0.57 -1.24
CA VAL A 97 18.87 0.21 -2.47
C VAL A 97 17.76 -0.44 -3.30
N SER A 98 17.67 -1.77 -3.34
CA SER A 98 16.67 -2.48 -4.15
C SER A 98 15.23 -2.25 -3.68
N VAL A 99 15.07 -1.88 -2.41
CA VAL A 99 13.79 -1.63 -1.73
C VAL A 99 13.56 -0.15 -1.47
N LYS A 100 14.62 0.63 -1.27
CA LYS A 100 14.55 2.04 -0.87
C LYS A 100 13.66 2.89 -1.78
N TRP A 101 13.87 2.82 -3.09
CA TRP A 101 13.06 3.59 -4.06
C TRP A 101 11.58 3.19 -4.01
N ILE A 102 11.30 1.90 -3.81
CA ILE A 102 9.93 1.39 -3.69
C ILE A 102 9.24 1.98 -2.46
N ILE A 103 9.95 2.05 -1.33
CA ILE A 103 9.42 2.66 -0.09
C ILE A 103 9.17 4.17 -0.28
N GLU A 104 10.04 4.87 -1.00
CA GLU A 104 9.89 6.29 -1.33
C GLU A 104 8.64 6.52 -2.21
N ASP A 105 8.43 5.69 -3.22
CA ASP A 105 7.26 5.74 -4.10
C ASP A 105 5.96 5.42 -3.35
N ILE A 106 5.94 4.34 -2.55
CA ILE A 106 4.81 3.99 -1.69
C ILE A 106 4.46 5.17 -0.77
N THR A 107 5.46 5.74 -0.11
CA THR A 107 5.25 6.87 0.81
C THR A 107 4.66 8.08 0.08
N THR A 108 5.09 8.32 -1.15
CA THR A 108 4.60 9.42 -2.00
C THR A 108 3.14 9.19 -2.40
N ILE A 109 2.79 7.99 -2.87
CA ILE A 109 1.40 7.68 -3.24
C ILE A 109 0.47 7.77 -2.03
N VAL A 110 0.86 7.20 -0.89
CA VAL A 110 0.05 7.26 0.34
C VAL A 110 -0.19 8.70 0.78
N ARG A 111 0.84 9.57 0.71
CA ARG A 111 0.67 11.01 0.98
C ARG A 111 -0.31 11.66 0.01
N ASN A 112 -0.25 11.34 -1.28
CA ASN A 112 -1.13 11.94 -2.29
C ASN A 112 -2.58 11.51 -2.11
N ILE A 113 -2.82 10.22 -1.83
CA ILE A 113 -4.17 9.71 -1.50
C ILE A 113 -4.72 10.44 -0.28
N PHE A 114 -3.87 10.67 0.74
CA PHE A 114 -4.26 11.40 1.94
C PHE A 114 -4.55 12.89 1.70
N LEU A 115 -3.77 13.58 0.85
CA LEU A 115 -4.03 14.98 0.50
C LEU A 115 -5.37 15.15 -0.21
N LEU A 116 -5.69 14.27 -1.17
CA LEU A 116 -6.97 14.27 -1.87
C LEU A 116 -8.16 14.05 -0.91
N TYR A 117 -7.97 13.28 0.16
CA TYR A 117 -8.98 13.13 1.20
C TYR A 117 -9.21 14.43 1.99
N SER A 118 -8.13 15.15 2.34
CA SER A 118 -8.25 16.41 3.09
C SER A 118 -8.97 17.53 2.33
N GLU A 119 -8.79 17.60 1.01
CA GLU A 119 -9.48 18.59 0.17
C GLU A 119 -10.99 18.29 0.02
N SER A 120 -11.38 17.02 0.11
CA SER A 120 -12.79 16.61 0.06
C SER A 120 -13.56 16.87 1.35
N PHE A 121 -12.86 17.13 2.47
CA PHE A 121 -13.46 17.45 3.76
C PHE A 121 -13.60 18.97 3.93
N THR A 122 -14.68 19.55 3.40
CA THR A 122 -15.17 20.86 3.86
C THR A 122 -16.20 20.64 4.96
N PRO A 123 -15.93 21.03 6.22
CA PRO A 123 -16.93 20.89 7.27
C PRO A 123 -18.14 21.77 6.93
N PRO A 124 -19.38 21.32 7.20
CA PRO A 124 -20.56 22.15 7.02
C PRO A 124 -20.40 23.42 7.87
N ARG A 125 -20.70 24.58 7.27
CA ARG A 125 -20.69 25.84 8.01
C ARG A 125 -21.60 25.69 9.23
N PRO A 126 -21.15 26.05 10.44
CA PRO A 126 -22.03 26.01 11.60
C PRO A 126 -23.23 26.90 11.30
N SER A 127 -24.42 26.30 11.36
CA SER A 127 -25.68 27.04 11.37
C SER A 127 -25.69 27.91 12.61
N CYS A 128 -25.56 29.22 12.44
CA CYS A 128 -25.83 30.17 13.50
C CYS A 128 -27.30 30.00 13.92
N SER A 129 -27.51 29.57 15.16
CA SER A 129 -28.79 29.59 15.87
C SER A 129 -28.54 30.13 17.26
#